data_AF-A0AAD4S5N4-F1
#
_entry.id   AF-A0AAD4S5N4-F1
#
_cell.length_a   1.000
_cell.length_b   1.000
_cell.length_c   1.000
_cell.angle_alpha   90.00
_cell.angle_beta   90.00
_cell.angle_gamma   90.00
#
_symmetry.space_group_name_H-M   'P 1'
#
loop_
_entity.id
_entity.type
_entity.pdbx_description
1 polymer ?
#
loop_
_entity_poly.entity_id
_entity_poly.type
_entity_poly.pdbx_seq_one_letter_code
_entity_poly.pdbx_strand_id
1 'polypeptide(L)'
;MSCLFLCCASLTCTGLCSSVASGVKARLDYCGLFGLSLIASWILKQAGPYLLEWIYTSENTHSNEWLQINAVSRVSLGNFLFFASLALIMIGVKDQNDKRHVIHHRGGTVKVVVWALLLVLMFFVPDDIISLYGTLSKFGTGLFLLVPVIILLDATNTWNDVWVERGERKWCIPLLAVFGCYITTFTISGLMFTWFNPSGHDCNLNVFFIVMTMILAFGFVIITLQANASLLPSSVISVYCSYVLYSALSSEPRDYVCNGLNNSSKGVTTCKLILGMLTTVISVLYCACRAGSSLKSGDRNPFLNFEQRKDREPDAVPVGYSYTFFHLIFAFASMHSNMLITVSANTRAYQLIPNHIDVDRYYFGAPLWNIEQY
;
A
#
# COMPACT_ATOMS: atom_id res chain seq x y z
N MET A 1 19.81 14.67 8.60
CA MET A 1 18.89 15.37 7.68
C MET A 1 19.58 16.34 6.70
N SER A 2 20.93 16.39 6.65
CA SER A 2 21.64 17.38 5.81
C SER A 2 22.34 16.80 4.56
N CYS A 3 22.25 15.50 4.28
CA CYS A 3 22.90 14.90 3.11
C CYS A 3 22.01 14.83 1.85
N LEU A 4 20.72 15.16 1.95
CA LEU A 4 19.79 15.10 0.82
C LEU A 4 19.93 16.30 -0.15
N PHE A 5 20.51 17.41 0.29
CA PHE A 5 20.63 18.64 -0.52
C PHE A 5 21.97 18.82 -1.23
N LEU A 6 22.99 17.99 -1.00
CA LEU A 6 24.34 18.22 -1.54
C LEU A 6 24.71 17.39 -2.80
N CYS A 7 23.90 16.39 -3.20
CA CYS A 7 24.23 15.55 -4.36
C CYS A 7 23.96 16.20 -5.72
N CYS A 8 23.29 17.36 -5.79
CA CYS A 8 22.98 18.01 -7.05
C CYS A 8 24.09 18.97 -7.55
N ALA A 9 25.18 19.17 -6.80
CA ALA A 9 26.13 20.26 -7.09
C ALA A 9 27.61 19.84 -7.31
N SER A 10 27.95 18.56 -7.48
CA SER A 10 29.34 18.18 -7.78
C SER A 10 29.46 17.15 -8.90
N LEU A 11 29.55 17.69 -10.12
CA LEU A 11 30.20 17.04 -11.26
C LEU A 11 31.70 16.88 -10.95
N THR A 12 32.09 15.79 -10.28
CA THR A 12 33.41 15.12 -10.37
C THR A 12 33.59 14.17 -9.17
N CYS A 13 33.02 12.96 -9.28
CA CYS A 13 33.42 11.80 -8.46
C CYS A 13 33.29 10.56 -9.34
N THR A 14 34.24 10.44 -10.27
CA THR A 14 34.41 9.35 -11.24
C THR A 14 34.82 8.05 -10.53
N GLY A 15 34.02 6.99 -10.67
CA GLY A 15 34.43 5.61 -10.37
C GLY A 15 33.55 4.89 -9.35
N LEU A 16 33.75 5.11 -8.05
CA LEU A 16 33.19 4.26 -6.99
C LEU A 16 31.80 4.70 -6.45
N CYS A 17 31.39 5.95 -6.68
CA CYS A 17 30.05 6.41 -6.31
C CYS A 17 28.95 5.85 -7.24
N SER A 18 29.33 5.26 -8.37
CA SER A 18 28.43 4.85 -9.45
C SER A 18 27.50 3.68 -9.09
N SER A 19 27.94 2.71 -8.29
CA SER A 19 27.14 1.51 -7.94
C SER A 19 26.14 1.77 -6.81
N VAL A 20 26.54 2.55 -5.80
CA VAL A 20 25.68 2.98 -4.69
C VAL A 20 24.67 4.03 -5.19
N ALA A 21 25.10 4.95 -6.06
CA ALA A 21 24.20 5.87 -6.76
C ALA A 21 23.27 5.11 -7.73
N SER A 22 23.74 4.08 -8.45
CA SER A 22 22.88 3.33 -9.38
C SER A 22 21.80 2.53 -8.68
N GLY A 23 22.11 1.92 -7.52
CA GLY A 23 21.13 1.13 -6.77
C GLY A 23 20.03 1.99 -6.15
N VAL A 24 20.37 3.17 -5.60
CA VAL A 24 19.37 4.14 -5.11
C VAL A 24 18.60 4.74 -6.27
N LYS A 25 19.28 5.08 -7.37
CA LYS A 25 18.65 5.61 -8.58
C LYS A 25 17.62 4.66 -9.15
N ALA A 26 17.94 3.38 -9.34
CA ALA A 26 17.01 2.42 -9.92
C ALA A 26 15.73 2.29 -9.08
N ARG A 27 15.85 2.26 -7.75
CA ARG A 27 14.70 2.21 -6.83
C ARG A 27 13.86 3.48 -6.88
N LEU A 28 14.50 4.65 -6.95
CA LEU A 28 13.81 5.93 -7.15
C LEU A 28 13.13 6.02 -8.53
N ASP A 29 13.74 5.46 -9.58
CA ASP A 29 13.13 5.41 -10.91
C ASP A 29 11.80 4.61 -10.87
N TYR A 30 11.76 3.47 -10.16
CA TYR A 30 10.51 2.70 -9.96
C TYR A 30 9.47 3.45 -9.12
N CYS A 31 9.89 4.16 -8.06
CA CYS A 31 9.01 5.07 -7.32
C CYS A 31 8.45 6.18 -8.21
N GLY A 32 9.28 6.73 -9.10
CA GLY A 32 8.88 7.74 -10.07
C GLY A 32 7.83 7.21 -11.05
N LEU A 33 8.06 6.03 -11.64
CA LEU A 33 7.07 5.37 -12.52
C LEU A 33 5.74 5.12 -11.81
N PHE A 34 5.78 4.61 -10.58
CA PHE A 34 4.58 4.42 -9.78
C PHE A 34 3.87 5.75 -9.48
N GLY A 35 4.60 6.78 -9.06
CA GLY A 35 4.04 8.11 -8.80
C GLY A 35 3.41 8.74 -10.05
N LEU A 36 4.06 8.60 -11.21
CA LEU A 36 3.51 9.03 -12.50
C LEU A 36 2.21 8.29 -12.83
N SER A 37 2.13 6.98 -12.55
CA SER A 37 0.90 6.20 -12.74
C SER A 37 -0.25 6.70 -11.86
N LEU A 38 0.02 7.13 -10.62
CA LEU A 38 -0.99 7.70 -9.73
C LEU A 38 -1.52 9.02 -10.26
N ILE A 39 -0.62 9.90 -10.72
CA ILE A 39 -0.99 11.18 -11.32
C ILE A 39 -1.80 10.96 -12.60
N ALA A 40 -1.35 10.04 -13.46
CA ALA A 40 -2.08 9.67 -14.67
C ALA A 40 -3.49 9.15 -14.35
N SER A 41 -3.62 8.21 -13.40
CA SER A 41 -4.91 7.70 -12.95
C SER A 41 -5.82 8.80 -12.41
N TRP A 42 -5.29 9.76 -11.64
CA TRP A 42 -6.07 10.87 -11.11
C TRP A 42 -6.52 11.85 -12.21
N ILE A 43 -5.64 12.18 -13.16
CA ILE A 43 -5.99 13.02 -14.31
C ILE A 43 -7.06 12.32 -15.15
N LEU A 44 -6.87 11.04 -15.46
CA LEU A 44 -7.84 10.26 -16.24
C LEU A 44 -9.16 10.06 -15.50
N LYS A 45 -9.16 10.02 -14.16
CA LYS A 45 -10.42 10.05 -13.41
C LYS A 45 -11.19 11.35 -13.67
N GLN A 46 -10.52 12.49 -13.83
CA GLN A 46 -11.20 13.76 -14.09
C GLN A 46 -11.60 13.91 -15.57
N ALA A 47 -10.74 13.46 -16.48
CA ALA A 47 -10.95 13.55 -17.92
C ALA A 47 -11.73 12.37 -18.53
N GLY A 48 -11.96 11.30 -17.76
CA GLY A 48 -12.50 10.02 -18.19
C GLY A 48 -13.83 10.12 -18.94
N PRO A 49 -14.81 10.92 -18.46
CA PRO A 49 -16.05 11.14 -19.20
C PRO A 49 -15.79 11.65 -20.62
N TYR A 50 -14.95 12.67 -20.79
CA TYR A 50 -14.65 13.25 -22.11
C TYR A 50 -13.82 12.33 -23.02
N LEU A 51 -12.87 11.58 -22.46
CA LEU A 51 -11.96 10.74 -23.24
C LEU A 51 -12.55 9.39 -23.63
N LEU A 52 -13.29 8.74 -22.73
CA LEU A 52 -13.86 7.41 -22.98
C LEU A 52 -15.20 7.49 -23.71
N GLU A 53 -15.99 8.55 -23.55
CA GLU A 53 -17.21 8.76 -24.33
C GLU A 53 -16.91 8.80 -25.84
N TRP A 54 -15.75 9.37 -26.24
CA TRP A 54 -15.30 9.35 -27.64
C TRP A 54 -15.02 7.92 -28.17
N ILE A 55 -14.51 7.03 -27.31
CA ILE A 55 -14.14 5.64 -27.66
C ILE A 55 -15.37 4.72 -27.68
N TYR A 56 -16.31 4.90 -26.75
CA TYR A 56 -17.48 4.03 -26.55
C TYR A 56 -18.76 4.60 -27.20
N THR A 57 -18.63 5.29 -28.35
CA THR A 57 -19.71 6.01 -29.05
C THR A 57 -20.88 5.15 -29.56
N SER A 58 -20.96 3.87 -29.19
CA SER A 58 -21.91 2.89 -29.71
C SER A 58 -22.56 2.08 -28.58
N GLU A 59 -23.89 2.25 -28.48
CA GLU A 59 -24.89 1.36 -27.87
C GLU A 59 -25.30 1.47 -26.39
N ASN A 60 -24.54 2.06 -25.45
CA ASN A 60 -25.07 2.31 -24.10
C ASN A 60 -24.44 3.54 -23.45
N THR A 61 -25.25 4.53 -23.06
CA THR A 61 -24.80 5.67 -22.25
C THR A 61 -24.45 5.20 -20.85
N HIS A 62 -23.20 4.78 -20.65
CA HIS A 62 -22.65 4.49 -19.33
C HIS A 62 -22.62 5.77 -18.46
N SER A 63 -22.80 5.61 -17.15
CA SER A 63 -22.70 6.75 -16.24
C SER A 63 -21.28 7.33 -16.22
N ASN A 64 -21.16 8.64 -16.00
CA ASN A 64 -19.85 9.28 -15.82
C ASN A 64 -19.02 8.58 -14.73
N GLU A 65 -19.65 8.11 -13.66
CA GLU A 65 -18.98 7.37 -12.58
C GLU A 65 -18.34 6.06 -13.08
N TRP A 66 -19.04 5.31 -13.92
CA TRP A 66 -18.52 4.07 -14.52
C TRP A 66 -17.31 4.34 -15.43
N LEU A 67 -17.38 5.40 -16.26
CA LEU A 67 -16.28 5.81 -17.14
C LEU A 67 -15.03 6.17 -16.33
N GLN A 68 -15.21 6.91 -15.23
CA GLN A 68 -14.10 7.28 -14.33
C GLN A 68 -13.44 6.05 -13.70
N ILE A 69 -14.22 5.09 -13.22
CA ILE A 69 -13.69 3.87 -12.59
C ILE A 69 -12.97 2.98 -13.61
N ASN A 70 -13.52 2.85 -14.81
CA ASN A 70 -12.88 2.09 -15.89
C ASN A 70 -11.54 2.69 -16.30
N ALA A 71 -11.48 4.01 -16.49
CA ALA A 71 -10.23 4.70 -16.85
C ALA A 71 -9.12 4.43 -15.82
N VAL A 72 -9.44 4.56 -14.53
CA VAL A 72 -8.50 4.32 -13.42
C VAL A 72 -8.07 2.85 -13.37
N SER A 73 -9.03 1.93 -13.50
CA SER A 73 -8.77 0.49 -13.43
C SER A 73 -7.85 0.01 -14.55
N ARG A 74 -7.99 0.55 -15.77
CA ARG A 74 -7.13 0.24 -16.93
C ARG A 74 -5.69 0.70 -16.72
N VAL A 75 -5.48 1.94 -16.26
CA VAL A 75 -4.13 2.44 -15.93
C VAL A 75 -3.50 1.61 -14.80
N SER A 76 -4.28 1.35 -13.74
CA SER A 76 -3.81 0.55 -12.62
C SER A 76 -3.45 -0.88 -13.02
N LEU A 77 -4.25 -1.53 -13.86
CA LEU A 77 -3.97 -2.88 -14.37
C LEU A 77 -2.65 -2.91 -15.15
N GLY A 78 -2.40 -1.91 -16.01
CA GLY A 78 -1.16 -1.84 -16.78
C GLY A 78 0.06 -1.68 -15.86
N ASN A 79 -0.08 -0.86 -14.82
CA ASN A 79 0.94 -0.69 -13.80
C ASN A 79 1.16 -1.98 -12.98
N PHE A 80 0.09 -2.66 -12.58
CA PHE A 80 0.16 -3.96 -11.91
C PHE A 80 0.89 -4.99 -12.76
N LEU A 81 0.54 -5.14 -14.04
CA LEU A 81 1.19 -6.09 -14.95
C LEU A 81 2.68 -5.77 -15.15
N PHE A 82 3.04 -4.49 -15.24
CA PHE A 82 4.43 -4.06 -15.33
C PHE A 82 5.23 -4.49 -14.09
N PHE A 83 4.76 -4.21 -12.88
CA PHE A 83 5.47 -4.57 -11.65
C PHE A 83 5.39 -6.08 -11.35
N ALA A 84 4.27 -6.73 -11.64
CA ALA A 84 4.11 -8.17 -11.45
C ALA A 84 5.02 -8.96 -12.40
N SER A 85 5.13 -8.57 -13.67
CA SER A 85 6.06 -9.21 -14.61
C SER A 85 7.52 -9.04 -14.17
N LEU A 86 7.91 -7.85 -13.70
CA LEU A 86 9.24 -7.64 -13.10
C LEU A 86 9.44 -8.49 -11.85
N ALA A 87 8.44 -8.65 -10.99
CA ALA A 87 8.54 -9.52 -9.83
C ALA A 87 8.78 -10.98 -10.24
N LEU A 88 8.05 -11.48 -11.25
CA LEU A 88 8.20 -12.84 -11.79
C LEU A 88 9.59 -13.07 -12.39
N ILE A 89 10.09 -12.13 -13.20
CA ILE A 89 11.43 -12.23 -13.81
C ILE A 89 12.52 -12.31 -12.73
N MET A 90 12.34 -11.60 -11.62
CA MET A 90 13.33 -11.49 -10.54
C MET A 90 13.29 -12.63 -9.52
N ILE A 91 12.41 -13.63 -9.69
CA ILE A 91 12.32 -14.78 -8.77
C ILE A 91 13.65 -15.53 -8.69
N GLY A 92 14.15 -15.67 -7.46
CA GLY A 92 15.35 -16.47 -7.16
C GLY A 92 16.68 -15.80 -7.50
N VAL A 93 16.71 -14.48 -7.74
CA VAL A 93 17.97 -13.73 -7.84
C VAL A 93 18.60 -13.62 -6.44
N LYS A 94 19.78 -14.19 -6.26
CA LYS A 94 20.51 -14.22 -4.97
C LYS A 94 21.82 -13.44 -5.01
N ASP A 95 22.43 -13.31 -6.18
CA ASP A 95 23.73 -12.69 -6.38
C ASP A 95 23.70 -11.59 -7.46
N GLN A 96 24.69 -10.71 -7.42
CA GLN A 96 24.83 -9.60 -8.36
C GLN A 96 25.43 -10.01 -9.72
N ASN A 97 25.92 -11.25 -9.84
CA ASN A 97 26.51 -11.77 -11.09
C ASN A 97 25.42 -12.28 -12.06
N ASP A 98 24.22 -12.56 -11.56
CA ASP A 98 23.06 -12.87 -12.37
C ASP A 98 22.75 -11.76 -13.38
N LYS A 99 22.56 -12.13 -14.66
CA LYS A 99 22.20 -11.18 -15.74
C LYS A 99 20.94 -10.37 -15.40
N ARG A 100 20.03 -10.94 -14.60
CA ARG A 100 18.80 -10.28 -14.13
C ARG A 100 19.07 -9.10 -13.20
N HIS A 101 20.21 -9.08 -12.50
CA HIS A 101 20.69 -7.92 -11.75
C HIS A 101 20.85 -6.70 -12.66
N VAL A 102 21.39 -6.90 -13.87
CA VAL A 102 21.56 -5.84 -14.87
C VAL A 102 20.21 -5.30 -15.32
N ILE A 103 19.22 -6.17 -15.54
CA ILE A 103 17.85 -5.77 -15.89
C ILE A 103 17.24 -4.91 -14.78
N HIS A 104 17.49 -5.22 -13.50
CA HIS A 104 16.94 -4.43 -12.39
C HIS A 104 17.51 -3.01 -12.32
N HIS A 105 18.83 -2.84 -12.52
CA HIS A 105 19.49 -1.55 -12.32
C HIS A 105 19.68 -0.71 -13.59
N ARG A 106 19.76 -1.33 -14.77
CA ARG A 106 19.97 -0.64 -16.06
C ARG A 106 18.70 -0.58 -16.91
N GLY A 107 18.76 0.12 -18.04
CA GLY A 107 17.69 0.11 -19.04
C GLY A 107 16.46 0.94 -18.68
N GLY A 108 16.60 2.03 -17.93
CA GLY A 108 15.48 2.89 -17.50
C GLY A 108 14.58 3.34 -18.66
N THR A 109 15.15 3.80 -19.77
CA THR A 109 14.38 4.22 -20.95
C THR A 109 13.53 3.09 -21.54
N VAL A 110 14.10 1.89 -21.68
CA VAL A 110 13.37 0.72 -22.20
C VAL A 110 12.21 0.37 -21.26
N LYS A 111 12.44 0.42 -19.95
CA LYS A 111 11.38 0.18 -18.95
C LYS A 111 10.26 1.20 -19.05
N VAL A 112 10.58 2.49 -19.21
CA VAL A 112 9.59 3.56 -19.40
C VAL A 112 8.75 3.31 -20.64
N VAL A 113 9.38 2.92 -21.77
CA VAL A 113 8.66 2.61 -23.01
C VAL A 113 7.75 1.40 -22.84
N VAL A 114 8.24 0.31 -22.24
CA VAL A 114 7.43 -0.89 -21.97
C VAL A 114 6.27 -0.59 -21.03
N TRP A 115 6.51 0.19 -19.98
CA TRP A 115 5.48 0.64 -19.05
C TRP A 115 4.41 1.47 -19.76
N ALA A 116 4.81 2.47 -20.54
CA ALA A 116 3.87 3.31 -21.30
C ALA A 116 3.06 2.49 -22.30
N LEU A 117 3.70 1.54 -23.00
CA LEU A 117 3.03 0.63 -23.91
C LEU A 117 1.99 -0.23 -23.17
N LEU A 118 2.35 -0.81 -22.02
CA LEU A 118 1.40 -1.58 -21.20
C LEU A 118 0.21 -0.73 -20.77
N LEU A 119 0.42 0.52 -20.36
CA LEU A 119 -0.69 1.42 -20.02
C LEU A 119 -1.65 1.64 -21.19
N VAL A 120 -1.11 1.89 -22.39
CA VAL A 120 -1.93 2.08 -23.61
C VAL A 120 -2.65 0.79 -24.00
N LEU A 121 -1.97 -0.36 -23.93
CA LEU A 121 -2.55 -1.66 -24.26
C LEU A 121 -3.76 -2.00 -23.37
N MET A 122 -3.76 -1.57 -22.12
CA MET A 122 -4.89 -1.83 -21.22
C MET A 122 -6.17 -1.11 -21.61
N PHE A 123 -6.16 -0.14 -22.53
CA PHE A 123 -7.39 0.46 -23.07
C PHE A 123 -8.10 -0.44 -24.09
N PHE A 124 -7.41 -1.42 -24.67
CA PHE A 124 -8.00 -2.38 -25.61
C PHE A 124 -8.52 -3.66 -24.92
N VAL A 125 -8.32 -3.79 -23.62
CA VAL A 125 -8.74 -4.96 -22.84
C VAL A 125 -10.27 -4.95 -22.64
N PRO A 126 -10.98 -6.09 -22.78
CA PRO A 126 -12.43 -6.15 -22.53
C PRO A 126 -12.84 -5.79 -21.10
N ASP A 127 -14.03 -5.21 -20.94
CA ASP A 127 -14.54 -4.74 -19.64
C ASP A 127 -14.68 -5.87 -18.59
N ASP A 128 -14.95 -7.11 -19.03
CA ASP A 128 -15.02 -8.28 -18.15
C ASP A 128 -13.71 -8.52 -17.39
N ILE A 129 -12.57 -8.35 -18.06
CA ILE A 129 -11.24 -8.49 -17.46
C ILE A 129 -10.97 -7.35 -16.49
N ILE A 130 -11.44 -6.14 -16.81
CA ILE A 130 -11.32 -4.98 -15.91
C ILE A 130 -12.14 -5.18 -14.63
N SER A 131 -13.35 -5.74 -14.75
CA SER A 131 -14.20 -6.10 -13.61
C SER A 131 -13.55 -7.18 -12.73
N LEU A 132 -12.99 -8.22 -13.35
CA LEU A 132 -12.22 -9.24 -12.63
C LEU A 132 -11.02 -8.64 -11.90
N TYR A 133 -10.26 -7.76 -12.56
CA TYR A 133 -9.16 -7.03 -11.93
C TYR A 133 -9.63 -6.15 -10.77
N GLY A 134 -10.80 -5.51 -10.89
CA GLY A 134 -11.44 -4.79 -9.80
C GLY A 134 -11.67 -5.70 -8.59
N THR A 135 -12.20 -6.90 -8.79
CA THR A 135 -12.39 -7.86 -7.69
C THR A 135 -11.07 -8.33 -7.08
N LEU A 136 -10.07 -8.67 -7.91
CA LEU A 136 -8.74 -9.05 -7.45
C LEU A 136 -8.02 -7.92 -6.70
N SER A 137 -8.24 -6.67 -7.12
CA SER A 137 -7.63 -5.50 -6.50
C SER A 137 -8.08 -5.29 -5.05
N LYS A 138 -9.26 -5.77 -4.66
CA LYS A 138 -9.72 -5.75 -3.25
C LYS A 138 -8.78 -6.58 -2.38
N PHE A 139 -8.45 -7.79 -2.84
CA PHE A 139 -7.51 -8.67 -2.14
C PHE A 139 -6.08 -8.10 -2.13
N GLY A 140 -5.60 -7.62 -3.28
CA GLY A 140 -4.28 -6.98 -3.38
C GLY A 140 -4.14 -5.74 -2.50
N THR A 141 -5.22 -4.98 -2.33
CA THR A 141 -5.30 -3.86 -1.39
C THR A 141 -5.10 -4.32 0.05
N GLY A 142 -5.78 -5.41 0.46
CA GLY A 142 -5.59 -6.00 1.79
C GLY A 142 -4.14 -6.39 2.06
N LEU A 143 -3.47 -7.01 1.07
CA LEU A 143 -2.05 -7.33 1.17
C LEU A 143 -1.16 -6.08 1.24
N PHE A 144 -1.46 -5.04 0.46
CA PHE A 144 -0.71 -3.79 0.51
C PHE A 144 -0.83 -3.08 1.86
N LEU A 145 -1.99 -3.12 2.51
CA LEU A 145 -2.20 -2.49 3.82
C LEU A 145 -1.37 -3.11 4.95
N LEU A 146 -0.79 -4.30 4.74
CA LEU A 146 0.20 -4.90 5.64
C LEU A 146 1.58 -4.23 5.53
N VAL A 147 1.90 -3.61 4.38
CA VAL A 147 3.20 -2.95 4.18
C VAL A 147 3.38 -1.79 5.17
N PRO A 148 2.43 -0.83 5.32
CA PRO A 148 2.52 0.18 6.38
C PRO A 148 2.66 -0.41 7.78
N VAL A 149 2.04 -1.56 8.09
CA VAL A 149 2.20 -2.23 9.40
C VAL A 149 3.66 -2.63 9.63
N ILE A 150 4.29 -3.26 8.63
CA ILE A 150 5.70 -3.67 8.71
C ILE A 150 6.61 -2.45 8.87
N ILE A 151 6.32 -1.37 8.12
CA ILE A 151 7.06 -0.11 8.21
C ILE A 151 6.94 0.50 9.62
N LEU A 152 5.72 0.56 10.16
CA LEU A 152 5.46 1.08 11.49
C LEU A 152 6.14 0.21 12.56
N LEU A 153 6.07 -1.12 12.44
CA LEU A 153 6.74 -2.04 13.35
C LEU A 153 8.25 -1.79 13.38
N ASP A 154 8.89 -1.70 12.22
CA ASP A 154 10.33 -1.45 12.12
C ASP A 154 10.73 -0.06 12.65
N ALA A 155 9.96 0.97 12.29
CA ALA A 155 10.20 2.35 12.73
C ALA A 155 10.03 2.49 14.25
N THR A 156 8.99 1.88 14.83
CA THR A 156 8.71 1.95 16.26
C THR A 156 9.66 1.11 17.09
N ASN A 157 10.13 -0.04 16.60
CA ASN A 157 11.21 -0.79 17.24
C ASN A 157 12.52 0.04 17.24
N THR A 158 12.90 0.59 16.09
CA THR A 158 14.09 1.46 16.00
C THR A 158 13.97 2.65 16.94
N TRP A 159 12.79 3.26 17.05
CA TRP A 159 12.56 4.38 17.97
C TRP A 159 12.63 3.92 19.43
N ASN A 160 12.02 2.76 19.75
CA ASN A 160 12.10 2.17 21.07
C ASN A 160 13.55 1.96 21.51
N ASP A 161 14.40 1.40 20.64
CA ASP A 161 15.81 1.16 20.93
C ASP A 161 16.54 2.48 21.24
N VAL A 162 16.30 3.53 20.46
CA VAL A 162 16.86 4.87 20.71
C VAL A 162 16.39 5.45 22.05
N TRP A 163 15.15 5.18 22.47
CA TRP A 163 14.65 5.63 23.76
C TRP A 163 15.25 4.84 24.93
N VAL A 164 15.40 3.53 24.77
CA VAL A 164 16.03 2.65 25.76
C VAL A 164 17.51 3.01 25.93
N GLU A 165 18.25 3.19 24.83
CA GLU A 165 19.66 3.58 24.83
C GLU A 165 19.90 4.94 25.52
N ARG A 166 18.94 5.86 25.45
CA ARG A 166 19.07 7.20 26.04
C ARG A 166 18.90 7.25 27.55
N GLY A 167 18.61 6.13 28.21
CA GLY A 167 18.91 5.91 29.63
C GLY A 167 18.07 6.69 30.67
N GLU A 168 17.41 5.91 31.51
CA GLU A 168 16.99 6.11 32.91
C GLU A 168 16.15 7.32 33.37
N ARG A 169 16.34 8.53 32.85
CA ARG A 169 15.65 9.72 33.40
C ARG A 169 14.36 10.10 32.67
N LYS A 170 13.97 9.34 31.63
CA LYS A 170 12.84 9.67 30.76
C LYS A 170 11.87 8.51 30.49
N TRP A 171 11.88 7.42 31.27
CA TRP A 171 10.95 6.29 31.10
C TRP A 171 9.47 6.69 31.09
N CYS A 172 9.12 7.80 31.76
CA CYS A 172 7.78 8.36 31.74
C CYS A 172 7.33 8.75 30.33
N ILE A 173 8.23 9.20 29.44
CA ILE A 173 7.88 9.64 28.09
C ILE A 173 7.49 8.46 27.18
N PRO A 174 8.30 7.39 27.05
CA PRO A 174 7.88 6.18 26.34
C PRO A 174 6.61 5.55 26.92
N LEU A 175 6.50 5.49 28.24
CA LEU A 175 5.34 4.88 28.91
C LEU A 175 4.06 5.71 28.67
N LEU A 176 4.16 7.04 28.74
CA LEU A 176 3.05 7.94 28.38
C LEU A 176 2.66 7.79 26.90
N ALA A 177 3.63 7.59 26.00
CA ALA A 177 3.35 7.35 24.59
C ALA A 177 2.59 6.04 24.37
N VAL A 178 3.00 4.94 25.03
CA VAL A 178 2.30 3.64 24.99
C VAL A 178 0.88 3.78 25.52
N PHE A 179 0.72 4.39 26.70
CA PHE A 179 -0.59 4.60 27.31
C PHE A 179 -1.49 5.47 26.43
N GLY A 180 -0.95 6.58 25.90
CA GLY A 180 -1.66 7.47 24.99
C GLY A 180 -2.13 6.78 23.72
N CYS A 181 -1.32 5.87 23.14
CA CYS A 181 -1.69 5.09 21.97
C CYS A 181 -2.85 4.12 22.27
N TYR A 182 -2.82 3.40 23.38
CA TYR A 182 -3.93 2.50 23.74
C TYR A 182 -5.20 3.27 24.09
N ILE A 183 -5.12 4.36 24.86
CA ILE A 183 -6.28 5.22 25.14
C ILE A 183 -6.87 5.73 23.83
N THR A 184 -6.03 6.23 22.92
CA THR A 184 -6.48 6.68 21.60
C THR A 184 -7.16 5.56 20.81
N THR A 185 -6.60 4.35 20.82
CA THR A 185 -7.20 3.17 20.16
C THR A 185 -8.60 2.90 20.68
N PHE A 186 -8.78 2.84 22.01
CA PHE A 186 -10.08 2.56 22.62
C PHE A 186 -11.06 3.73 22.48
N THR A 187 -10.60 4.98 22.54
CA THR A 187 -11.45 6.15 22.30
C THR A 187 -11.96 6.19 20.87
N ILE A 188 -11.11 5.94 19.87
CA ILE A 188 -11.53 5.88 18.46
C ILE A 188 -12.53 4.72 18.28
N SER A 189 -12.28 3.55 18.87
CA SER A 189 -13.24 2.43 18.81
C SER A 189 -14.58 2.74 19.47
N GLY A 190 -14.59 3.45 20.60
CA GLY A 190 -15.81 3.92 21.24
C GLY A 190 -16.59 4.92 20.37
N LEU A 191 -15.88 5.88 19.75
CA LEU A 191 -16.50 6.81 18.79
C LEU A 191 -17.07 6.08 17.58
N MET A 192 -16.35 5.10 17.02
CA MET A 192 -16.85 4.27 15.93
C MET A 192 -18.13 3.53 16.33
N PHE A 193 -18.21 3.00 17.54
CA PHE A 193 -19.44 2.37 18.03
C PHE A 193 -20.62 3.37 18.01
N THR A 194 -20.40 4.62 18.44
CA THR A 194 -21.48 5.64 18.41
C THR A 194 -21.88 6.07 16.99
N TRP A 195 -20.94 6.11 16.06
CA TRP A 195 -21.20 6.53 14.68
C TRP A 195 -21.73 5.42 13.77
N PHE A 196 -21.36 4.16 14.02
CA PHE A 196 -21.64 3.05 13.12
C PHE A 196 -22.62 2.01 13.68
N ASN A 197 -23.21 2.28 14.85
CA ASN A 197 -24.27 1.47 15.46
C ASN A 197 -25.43 2.36 15.97
N PRO A 198 -26.19 3.01 15.07
CA PRO A 198 -27.35 3.82 15.45
C PRO A 198 -28.45 2.98 16.11
N SER A 199 -29.11 3.56 17.12
CA SER A 199 -30.22 2.91 17.82
C SER A 199 -31.38 2.59 16.87
N GLY A 200 -31.87 1.35 16.91
CA GLY A 200 -33.04 0.91 16.15
C GLY A 200 -32.76 0.16 14.85
N HIS A 201 -31.48 -0.12 14.54
CA HIS A 201 -31.08 -0.91 13.37
C HIS A 201 -30.02 -1.97 13.72
N ASP A 202 -30.06 -3.11 13.02
CA ASP A 202 -29.13 -4.22 13.24
C ASP A 202 -27.82 -4.03 12.47
N CYS A 203 -26.86 -3.31 13.07
CA CYS A 203 -25.53 -3.05 12.50
C CYS A 203 -24.48 -4.07 12.97
N ASN A 204 -24.87 -5.35 13.04
CA ASN A 204 -24.09 -6.42 13.68
C ASN A 204 -22.70 -6.64 13.05
N LEU A 205 -22.57 -6.47 11.73
CA LEU A 205 -21.28 -6.63 11.03
C LEU A 205 -20.27 -5.55 11.43
N ASN A 206 -20.72 -4.29 11.50
CA ASN A 206 -19.89 -3.16 11.91
C ASN A 206 -19.47 -3.32 13.38
N VAL A 207 -20.42 -3.68 14.24
CA VAL A 207 -20.17 -3.97 15.65
C VAL A 207 -19.16 -5.12 15.81
N PHE A 208 -19.31 -6.20 15.04
CA PHE A 208 -18.37 -7.33 15.05
C PHE A 208 -16.93 -6.88 14.76
N PHE A 209 -16.73 -6.08 13.69
CA PHE A 209 -15.38 -5.60 13.36
C PHE A 209 -14.79 -4.66 14.41
N ILE A 210 -15.62 -3.79 15.01
CA ILE A 210 -15.20 -2.89 16.10
C ILE A 210 -14.77 -3.70 17.32
N VAL A 211 -15.61 -4.63 17.77
CA VAL A 211 -15.34 -5.45 18.95
C VAL A 211 -14.12 -6.34 18.72
N MET A 212 -14.00 -6.98 17.55
CA MET A 212 -12.83 -7.79 17.22
C MET A 212 -11.55 -6.97 17.20
N THR A 213 -11.59 -5.73 16.71
CA THR A 213 -10.41 -4.84 16.73
C THR A 213 -10.00 -4.49 18.17
N MET A 214 -10.96 -4.26 19.07
CA MET A 214 -10.67 -4.03 20.49
C MET A 214 -10.08 -5.29 21.17
N ILE A 215 -10.63 -6.47 20.89
CA ILE A 215 -10.12 -7.74 21.40
C ILE A 215 -8.68 -7.98 20.91
N LEU A 216 -8.41 -7.75 19.62
CA LEU A 216 -7.07 -7.90 19.05
C LEU A 216 -6.07 -6.90 19.64
N ALA A 217 -6.47 -5.64 19.83
CA ALA A 217 -5.62 -4.63 20.49
C ALA A 217 -5.26 -5.04 21.93
N PHE A 218 -6.21 -5.60 22.67
CA PHE A 218 -5.94 -6.15 24.00
C PHE A 218 -5.06 -7.41 23.94
N GLY A 219 -5.28 -8.29 22.96
CA GLY A 219 -4.46 -9.46 22.70
C GLY A 219 -3.00 -9.10 22.41
N PHE A 220 -2.74 -8.03 21.67
CA PHE A 220 -1.38 -7.52 21.44
C PHE A 220 -0.67 -7.14 22.74
N VAL A 221 -1.38 -6.55 23.72
CA VAL A 221 -0.81 -6.26 25.04
C VAL A 221 -0.36 -7.55 25.73
N ILE A 222 -1.26 -8.55 25.80
CA ILE A 222 -0.99 -9.83 26.49
C ILE A 222 0.21 -10.52 25.86
N ILE A 223 0.20 -10.69 24.54
CA ILE A 223 1.25 -11.41 23.80
C ILE A 223 2.60 -10.70 24.00
N THR A 224 2.62 -9.37 23.91
CA THR A 224 3.84 -8.58 24.07
C THR A 224 4.42 -8.70 25.47
N LEU A 225 3.57 -8.66 26.51
CA LEU A 225 3.99 -8.87 27.90
C LEU A 225 4.51 -10.29 28.14
N GLN A 226 3.82 -11.32 27.63
CA GLN A 226 4.25 -12.72 27.78
C GLN A 226 5.59 -12.99 27.06
N ALA A 227 5.81 -12.36 25.91
CA ALA A 227 7.04 -12.49 25.14
C ALA A 227 8.20 -11.62 25.67
N ASN A 228 8.00 -10.84 26.74
CA ASN A 228 8.92 -9.79 27.21
C ASN A 228 9.37 -8.84 26.08
N ALA A 229 8.47 -8.58 25.13
CA ALA A 229 8.69 -7.70 23.99
C ALA A 229 8.31 -6.25 24.32
N SER A 230 8.69 -5.31 23.46
CA SER A 230 8.43 -3.88 23.68
C SER A 230 6.96 -3.52 23.36
N LEU A 231 6.31 -2.78 24.26
CA LEU A 231 4.90 -2.36 24.12
C LEU A 231 4.68 -1.18 23.16
N LEU A 232 5.74 -0.42 22.83
CA LEU A 232 5.62 0.73 21.93
C LEU A 232 5.16 0.31 20.52
N PRO A 233 5.82 -0.63 19.83
CA PRO A 233 5.35 -1.11 18.54
C PRO A 233 3.91 -1.63 18.56
N SER A 234 3.55 -2.45 19.55
CA SER A 234 2.21 -3.04 19.63
C SER A 234 1.12 -1.98 19.84
N SER A 235 1.40 -0.94 20.63
CA SER A 235 0.47 0.18 20.87
C SER A 235 0.25 1.04 19.62
N VAL A 236 1.30 1.35 18.85
CA VAL A 236 1.19 2.12 17.60
C VAL A 236 0.47 1.31 16.51
N ILE A 237 0.75 0.01 16.41
CA ILE A 237 0.04 -0.89 15.49
C ILE A 237 -1.46 -0.92 15.84
N SER A 238 -1.82 -0.94 17.12
CA SER A 238 -3.23 -0.91 17.56
C SER A 238 -3.94 0.37 17.11
N VAL A 239 -3.29 1.53 17.19
CA VAL A 239 -3.81 2.81 16.66
C VAL A 239 -4.00 2.72 15.15
N TYR A 240 -3.02 2.17 14.42
CA TYR A 240 -3.13 2.00 12.97
C TYR A 240 -4.28 1.06 12.58
N CYS A 241 -4.47 -0.06 13.28
CA CYS A 241 -5.59 -0.97 13.05
C CYS A 241 -6.94 -0.27 13.27
N SER A 242 -7.07 0.53 14.33
CA SER A 242 -8.27 1.33 14.59
C SER A 242 -8.51 2.39 13.49
N TYR A 243 -7.45 3.02 12.99
CA TYR A 243 -7.53 3.95 11.85
C TYR A 243 -7.97 3.25 10.55
N VAL A 244 -7.42 2.07 10.24
CA VAL A 244 -7.82 1.30 9.04
C VAL A 244 -9.28 0.88 9.15
N LEU A 245 -9.73 0.44 10.33
CA LEU A 245 -11.14 0.12 10.57
C LEU A 245 -12.04 1.35 10.38
N TYR A 246 -11.68 2.50 10.96
CA TYR A 246 -12.40 3.75 10.76
C TYR A 246 -12.49 4.11 9.28
N SER A 247 -11.38 3.98 8.54
CA SER A 247 -11.35 4.24 7.10
C SER A 247 -12.31 3.31 6.35
N ALA A 248 -12.35 2.01 6.70
CA ALA A 248 -13.22 1.02 6.09
C ALA A 248 -14.71 1.34 6.34
N LEU A 249 -15.10 1.52 7.61
CA LEU A 249 -16.49 1.85 7.99
C LEU A 249 -16.93 3.18 7.38
N SER A 250 -16.06 4.18 7.35
CA SER A 250 -16.39 5.47 6.76
C SER A 250 -16.49 5.47 5.23
N SER A 251 -16.08 4.37 4.58
CA SER A 251 -16.21 4.17 3.14
C SER A 251 -17.50 3.43 2.76
N GLU A 252 -18.31 3.04 3.75
CA GLU A 252 -19.65 2.51 3.48
C GLU A 252 -20.50 3.51 2.70
N PRO A 253 -21.42 3.03 1.84
CA PRO A 253 -22.34 3.90 1.11
C PRO A 253 -23.06 4.87 2.05
N ARG A 254 -23.33 6.08 1.57
CA ARG A 254 -23.96 7.12 2.39
C ARG A 254 -25.42 6.78 2.72
N ASP A 255 -26.09 6.11 1.80
CA ASP A 255 -27.43 5.57 1.98
C ASP A 255 -27.47 4.35 2.93
N TYR A 256 -26.33 3.81 3.34
CA TYR A 256 -26.30 2.74 4.33
C TYR A 256 -26.67 3.28 5.70
N VAL A 257 -27.76 2.75 6.26
CA VAL A 257 -28.37 3.22 7.50
C VAL A 257 -27.41 3.17 8.69
N CYS A 258 -26.47 2.23 8.69
CA CYS A 258 -25.47 2.11 9.75
C CYS A 258 -24.31 3.11 9.61
N ASN A 259 -24.21 3.89 8.53
CA ASN A 259 -23.16 4.89 8.39
C ASN A 259 -23.63 6.25 8.93
N GLY A 260 -23.45 6.50 10.23
CA GLY A 260 -23.84 7.76 10.89
C GLY A 260 -23.05 9.00 10.44
N LEU A 261 -22.03 8.85 9.59
CA LEU A 261 -21.30 9.97 8.97
C LEU A 261 -22.00 10.52 7.71
N ASN A 262 -23.21 10.05 7.40
CA ASN A 262 -24.01 10.37 6.20
C ASN A 262 -24.07 11.87 5.84
N ASN A 263 -24.04 12.76 6.85
CA ASN A 263 -24.15 14.21 6.68
C ASN A 263 -22.81 14.98 6.58
N SER A 264 -21.67 14.28 6.57
CA SER A 264 -20.35 14.94 6.51
C SER A 264 -19.99 15.43 5.10
N SER A 265 -19.43 16.64 5.01
CA SER A 265 -19.25 17.39 3.75
C SER A 265 -18.34 16.68 2.72
N LYS A 266 -18.57 16.97 1.43
CA LYS A 266 -17.74 16.48 0.30
C LYS A 266 -16.23 16.75 0.48
N GLY A 267 -15.85 17.78 1.25
CA GLY A 267 -14.45 18.10 1.54
C GLY A 267 -13.72 17.05 2.39
N VAL A 268 -14.43 16.36 3.29
CA VAL A 268 -13.86 15.29 4.12
C VAL A 268 -13.46 14.08 3.27
N THR A 269 -14.20 13.79 2.19
CA THR A 269 -13.91 12.69 1.25
C THR A 269 -12.64 12.97 0.43
N THR A 270 -12.45 14.19 -0.08
CA THR A 270 -11.24 14.54 -0.84
C THR A 270 -9.98 14.51 0.03
N CYS A 271 -10.08 14.95 1.28
CA CYS A 271 -8.96 14.93 2.22
C CYS A 271 -8.52 13.48 2.53
N LYS A 272 -9.47 12.56 2.71
CA LYS A 272 -9.19 11.12 2.88
C LYS A 272 -8.48 10.51 1.67
N LEU A 273 -8.92 10.85 0.44
CA LEU A 273 -8.25 10.39 -0.78
C LEU A 273 -6.79 10.87 -0.84
N ILE A 274 -6.56 12.17 -0.61
CA ILE A 274 -5.21 12.76 -0.64
C ILE A 274 -4.32 12.11 0.42
N LEU A 275 -4.84 11.94 1.65
CA LEU A 275 -4.11 11.31 2.74
C LEU A 275 -3.74 9.85 2.40
N GLY A 276 -4.66 9.09 1.79
CA GLY A 276 -4.40 7.73 1.34
C GLY A 276 -3.34 7.66 0.24
N MET A 277 -3.37 8.59 -0.72
CA MET A 277 -2.40 8.64 -1.81
C MET A 277 -1.01 8.99 -1.28
N LEU A 278 -0.93 9.99 -0.40
CA LEU A 278 0.32 10.36 0.28
C LEU A 278 0.88 9.19 1.09
N THR A 279 0.03 8.51 1.88
CA THR A 279 0.44 7.34 2.68
C THR A 279 0.97 6.23 1.79
N THR A 280 0.33 5.97 0.65
CA THR A 280 0.78 4.97 -0.34
C THR A 280 2.15 5.32 -0.89
N VAL A 281 2.34 6.57 -1.34
CA VAL A 281 3.62 7.05 -1.88
C VAL A 281 4.72 7.00 -0.83
N ILE A 282 4.45 7.47 0.39
CA ILE A 282 5.40 7.43 1.51
C ILE A 282 5.79 5.99 1.85
N SER A 283 4.83 5.06 1.87
CA SER A 283 5.09 3.66 2.17
C SER A 283 6.02 3.02 1.14
N VAL A 284 5.72 3.23 -0.15
CA VAL A 284 6.53 2.71 -1.25
C VAL A 284 7.92 3.35 -1.28
N LEU A 285 8.02 4.67 -1.06
CA LEU A 285 9.30 5.37 -0.94
C LEU A 285 10.12 4.87 0.25
N TYR A 286 9.48 4.62 1.39
CA TYR A 286 10.15 4.07 2.57
C TYR A 286 10.70 2.67 2.27
N CYS A 287 9.90 1.78 1.66
CA CYS A 287 10.37 0.46 1.24
C CYS A 287 11.56 0.56 0.28
N ALA A 288 11.49 1.46 -0.70
CA ALA A 288 12.58 1.71 -1.64
C ALA A 288 13.84 2.22 -0.95
N CYS A 289 13.71 3.17 -0.01
CA CYS A 289 14.85 3.71 0.74
C CYS A 289 15.46 2.67 1.68
N ARG A 290 14.64 1.98 2.49
CA ARG A 290 15.10 1.02 3.50
C ARG A 290 15.78 -0.21 2.87
N ALA A 291 15.30 -0.69 1.72
CA ALA A 291 15.97 -1.72 0.94
C ALA A 291 17.45 -1.37 0.61
N GLY A 292 17.81 -0.08 0.56
CA GLY A 292 19.20 0.36 0.35
C GLY A 292 19.99 0.63 1.61
N SER A 293 19.32 0.90 2.73
CA SER A 293 19.99 1.17 4.00
C SER A 293 20.68 -0.06 4.56
N SER A 294 20.23 -1.27 4.21
CA SER A 294 20.89 -2.53 4.59
C SER A 294 22.34 -2.64 4.10
N LEU A 295 22.66 -2.00 2.95
CA LEU A 295 24.04 -1.91 2.45
C LEU A 295 24.92 -0.89 3.18
N LYS A 296 24.33 0.06 3.93
CA LYS A 296 25.06 1.11 4.65
C LYS A 296 25.49 0.69 6.06
N SER A 297 24.80 -0.27 6.67
CA SER A 297 25.08 -0.71 8.04
C SER A 297 26.13 -1.82 8.14
N GLY A 298 26.57 -2.39 7.01
CA GLY A 298 27.46 -3.56 6.97
C GLY A 298 28.94 -3.29 6.72
N ASP A 299 29.39 -2.06 6.44
CA ASP A 299 30.80 -1.84 6.13
C ASP A 299 31.31 -0.47 6.64
N ARG A 300 31.69 -0.44 7.92
CA ARG A 300 32.60 0.59 8.43
C ARG A 300 33.99 0.23 7.90
N ASN A 301 34.36 0.81 6.76
CA ASN A 301 35.66 0.81 6.07
C ASN A 301 35.73 -0.10 4.81
N PRO A 302 35.11 0.34 3.69
CA PRO A 302 35.16 -0.37 2.41
C PRO A 302 36.57 -0.59 1.86
N PHE A 303 37.54 0.24 2.25
CA PHE A 303 38.92 0.16 1.80
C PHE A 303 39.69 -1.04 2.37
N LEU A 304 39.44 -1.42 3.63
CA LEU A 304 40.11 -2.56 4.27
C LEU A 304 39.57 -3.90 3.77
N ASN A 305 38.27 -3.96 3.47
CA ASN A 305 37.65 -5.15 2.90
C ASN A 305 37.97 -5.34 1.41
N PHE A 306 38.29 -4.28 0.66
CA PHE A 306 38.59 -4.39 -0.78
C PHE A 306 39.97 -4.97 -1.06
N GLU A 307 41.00 -4.59 -0.29
CA GLU A 307 42.33 -5.23 -0.41
C GLU A 307 42.27 -6.71 -0.01
N GLN A 308 41.52 -7.06 1.05
CA GLN A 308 41.35 -8.44 1.49
C GLN A 308 40.48 -9.31 0.54
N ARG A 309 39.79 -8.68 -0.41
CA ARG A 309 38.89 -9.31 -1.41
C ARG A 309 39.52 -9.44 -2.79
N LYS A 310 40.65 -8.76 -3.04
CA LYS A 310 41.41 -8.90 -4.29
C LYS A 310 42.15 -10.24 -4.39
N ASP A 311 42.39 -10.88 -3.25
CA ASP A 311 43.12 -12.14 -3.12
C ASP A 311 42.22 -13.39 -2.94
N ARG A 312 40.89 -13.26 -3.11
CA ARG A 312 39.95 -14.40 -3.16
C ARG A 312 39.32 -14.50 -4.54
N GLU A 313 39.00 -15.73 -4.97
CA GLU A 313 38.15 -16.02 -6.13
C GLU A 313 36.91 -15.10 -6.15
N PRO A 314 36.25 -14.87 -7.31
CA PRO A 314 35.10 -14.00 -7.40
C PRO A 314 33.89 -14.61 -6.66
N ASP A 315 33.91 -14.51 -5.33
CA ASP A 315 32.82 -14.93 -4.46
C ASP A 315 31.59 -14.10 -4.83
N ALA A 316 30.50 -14.79 -5.16
CA ALA A 316 29.23 -14.21 -5.56
C ALA A 316 28.78 -13.16 -4.53
N VAL A 317 28.75 -11.88 -4.93
CA VAL A 317 28.31 -10.79 -4.06
C VAL A 317 26.80 -10.92 -3.85
N PRO A 318 26.31 -11.15 -2.62
CA PRO A 318 24.88 -11.31 -2.39
C PRO A 318 24.13 -9.99 -2.64
N VAL A 319 22.86 -10.10 -3.04
CA VAL A 319 21.97 -8.94 -3.16
C VAL A 319 21.51 -8.46 -1.78
N GLY A 320 21.48 -7.15 -1.56
CA GLY A 320 21.13 -6.56 -0.25
C GLY A 320 19.65 -6.60 0.13
N TYR A 321 18.77 -6.99 -0.80
CA TYR A 321 17.34 -7.19 -0.58
C TYR A 321 16.74 -8.07 -1.70
N SER A 322 15.57 -8.65 -1.45
CA SER A 322 14.85 -9.44 -2.46
C SER A 322 14.22 -8.55 -3.53
N TYR A 323 14.67 -8.69 -4.77
CA TYR A 323 14.14 -7.95 -5.92
C TYR A 323 12.68 -8.33 -6.23
N THR A 324 12.32 -9.61 -6.06
CA THR A 324 10.94 -10.06 -6.21
C THR A 324 10.02 -9.36 -5.22
N PHE A 325 10.39 -9.36 -3.93
CA PHE A 325 9.55 -8.73 -2.90
C PHE A 325 9.43 -7.22 -3.11
N PHE A 326 10.52 -6.58 -3.53
CA PHE A 326 10.51 -5.17 -3.91
C PHE A 326 9.45 -4.88 -4.98
N HIS A 327 9.44 -5.59 -6.11
CA HIS A 327 8.45 -5.36 -7.18
C HIS A 327 7.04 -5.80 -6.80
N LEU A 328 6.88 -6.84 -5.97
CA LEU A 328 5.57 -7.25 -5.45
C LEU A 328 4.91 -6.15 -4.63
N ILE A 329 5.67 -5.39 -3.83
CA ILE A 329 5.11 -4.24 -3.10
C ILE A 329 4.50 -3.22 -4.07
N PHE A 330 5.17 -2.91 -5.19
CA PHE A 330 4.63 -2.00 -6.21
C PHE A 330 3.42 -2.59 -6.95
N ALA A 331 3.41 -3.90 -7.19
CA ALA A 331 2.26 -4.57 -7.79
C ALA A 331 1.02 -4.44 -6.87
N PHE A 332 1.17 -4.73 -5.57
CA PHE A 332 0.08 -4.54 -4.60
C PHE A 332 -0.28 -3.07 -4.41
N ALA A 333 0.70 -2.16 -4.44
CA ALA A 333 0.45 -0.71 -4.41
C ALA A 333 -0.40 -0.26 -5.61
N SER A 334 -0.22 -0.89 -6.77
CA SER A 334 -1.01 -0.61 -7.98
C SER A 334 -2.47 -1.02 -7.77
N MET A 335 -2.71 -2.23 -7.25
CA MET A 335 -4.05 -2.69 -6.87
C MET A 335 -4.69 -1.80 -5.80
N HIS A 336 -3.92 -1.38 -4.79
CA HIS A 336 -4.37 -0.44 -3.77
C HIS A 336 -4.76 0.92 -4.36
N SER A 337 -3.95 1.44 -5.27
CA SER A 337 -4.24 2.71 -5.94
C SER A 337 -5.53 2.67 -6.76
N ASN A 338 -5.86 1.51 -7.36
CA ASN A 338 -7.13 1.31 -8.03
C ASN A 338 -8.27 1.57 -7.04
N MET A 339 -8.29 0.78 -5.97
CA MET A 339 -9.34 0.85 -4.95
C MET A 339 -9.44 2.23 -4.33
N LEU A 340 -8.32 2.82 -3.94
CA LEU A 340 -8.28 4.13 -3.31
C LEU A 340 -8.90 5.21 -4.21
N ILE A 341 -8.55 5.22 -5.49
CA ILE A 341 -9.00 6.26 -6.44
C ILE A 341 -10.45 6.00 -6.88
N THR A 342 -10.83 4.72 -7.08
CA THR A 342 -12.19 4.33 -7.52
C THR A 342 -13.23 4.42 -6.41
N VAL A 343 -12.90 4.06 -5.16
CA VAL A 343 -13.82 4.17 -4.00
C VAL A 343 -14.16 5.64 -3.68
N SER A 344 -13.29 6.57 -4.04
CA SER A 344 -13.61 8.01 -3.98
C SER A 344 -14.60 8.46 -5.04
N ALA A 345 -14.82 7.70 -6.12
CA ALA A 345 -16.00 7.87 -6.96
C ALA A 345 -17.15 7.16 -6.25
N ASN A 346 -18.23 7.89 -6.00
CA ASN A 346 -19.43 7.46 -5.28
C ASN A 346 -19.77 5.97 -5.51
N THR A 347 -20.07 5.24 -4.43
CA THR A 347 -20.11 3.77 -4.34
C THR A 347 -21.19 3.06 -5.20
N ARG A 348 -21.91 3.77 -6.08
CA ARG A 348 -22.96 3.20 -6.94
C ARG A 348 -22.44 2.36 -8.10
N ALA A 349 -21.22 2.62 -8.57
CA ALA A 349 -20.76 2.06 -9.85
C ALA A 349 -20.38 0.56 -9.81
N TYR A 350 -20.14 -0.03 -8.63
CA TYR A 350 -19.97 -1.49 -8.52
C TYR A 350 -21.30 -2.26 -8.43
N GLN A 351 -22.42 -1.57 -8.16
CA GLN A 351 -23.78 -2.16 -8.23
C GLN A 351 -24.39 -2.09 -9.63
N LEU A 352 -23.73 -1.40 -10.59
CA LEU A 352 -24.22 -1.20 -11.95
C LEU A 352 -23.60 -2.18 -12.98
N ILE A 353 -22.99 -3.27 -12.52
CA ILE A 353 -22.72 -4.43 -13.39
C ILE A 353 -24.09 -5.06 -13.70
N PRO A 354 -24.45 -5.33 -14.97
CA PRO A 354 -25.83 -5.66 -15.35
C PRO A 354 -26.40 -6.82 -14.53
N ASN A 355 -27.65 -6.65 -14.12
CA ASN A 355 -28.52 -7.54 -13.32
C ASN A 355 -28.68 -8.96 -13.90
N HIS A 356 -27.63 -9.76 -13.95
CA HIS A 356 -27.74 -11.18 -14.27
C HIS A 356 -26.92 -12.11 -13.37
N ILE A 357 -26.25 -11.59 -12.35
CA ILE A 357 -25.60 -12.43 -11.34
C ILE A 357 -26.02 -11.87 -9.98
N ASP A 358 -26.84 -12.64 -9.26
CA ASP A 358 -27.19 -12.44 -7.86
C ASP A 358 -25.90 -12.43 -7.02
N VAL A 359 -25.34 -11.23 -6.80
CA VAL A 359 -24.09 -11.04 -6.05
C VAL A 359 -24.29 -11.29 -4.55
N ASP A 360 -25.53 -11.24 -4.06
CA ASP A 360 -25.90 -11.63 -2.70
C ASP A 360 -25.69 -13.12 -2.41
N ARG A 361 -25.53 -13.95 -3.46
CA ARG A 361 -25.29 -15.39 -3.31
C ARG A 361 -23.81 -15.78 -3.17
N TYR A 362 -22.88 -14.84 -3.38
CA TYR A 362 -21.45 -15.16 -3.46
C TYR A 362 -20.57 -14.51 -2.37
N TYR A 363 -21.11 -13.57 -1.58
CA TYR A 363 -20.32 -12.86 -0.57
C TYR A 363 -20.51 -13.35 0.87
N PHE A 364 -21.52 -14.17 1.15
CA PHE A 364 -21.67 -14.84 2.44
C PHE A 364 -21.99 -16.31 2.21
N GLY A 365 -21.10 -17.18 2.68
CA GLY A 365 -21.44 -18.59 2.86
C GLY A 365 -22.73 -18.67 3.65
N ALA A 366 -23.76 -19.23 3.02
CA ALA A 366 -24.95 -19.66 3.73
C ALA A 366 -24.50 -20.57 4.88
N PRO A 367 -24.89 -20.29 6.14
CA PRO A 367 -24.76 -21.29 7.18
C PRO A 367 -25.62 -22.49 6.78
N LEU A 368 -24.96 -23.65 6.75
CA LEU A 368 -25.49 -25.00 6.53
C LEU A 368 -26.45 -25.46 7.65
N TRP A 369 -27.34 -24.59 8.11
CA TRP A 369 -28.33 -24.89 9.14
C TRP A 369 -29.65 -24.18 8.83
N ASN A 370 -30.51 -24.86 8.08
CA ASN A 370 -31.97 -24.83 8.27
C ASN A 370 -32.55 -26.01 7.50
N ILE A 371 -32.43 -27.18 8.15
CA ILE A 371 -33.32 -28.32 7.97
C ILE A 371 -34.67 -27.90 8.57
N GLU A 372 -35.76 -28.17 7.84
CA GLU A 372 -37.16 -28.19 8.28
C GLU A 372 -37.78 -26.88 8.80
N GLN A 373 -38.74 -26.32 8.05
CA GLN A 373 -40.16 -26.58 8.28
C GLN A 373 -41.04 -25.81 7.27
N TYR A 374 -42.02 -26.55 6.74
CA TYR A 374 -43.10 -26.22 5.78
C TYR A 374 -42.75 -26.24 4.29
#